data_AF-A0A951ZCT8-F1
#
_entry.id   AF-A0A951ZCT8-F1
#
_cell.length_a   1.000
_cell.length_b   1.000
_cell.length_c   1.000
_cell.angle_alpha   90.00
_cell.angle_beta   90.00
_cell.angle_gamma   90.00
#
_symmetry.space_group_name_H-M   'P 1'
#
loop_
_entity.id
_entity.type
_entity.pdbx_description
1 polymer ?
#
loop_
_entity_poly.entity_id
_entity_poly.type
_entity_poly.pdbx_seq_one_letter_code
_entity_poly.pdbx_strand_id
1 'polypeptide(L)'
;MMAWVLLLAVLLWLGWAYLLYRLHVALEAIDPVLSAEIGRPSPFWTPFWGHRRLIELIRRPDLGSGPCAPLAGQARLMRAWAVATLLVTVWLLWLGRDLLA
;
A
#
# COMPACT_ATOMS: atom_id res chain seq x y z
N MET A 1 -20.98 -17.07 -0.50
CA MET A 1 -20.10 -16.41 0.49
C MET A 1 -18.65 -16.38 0.04
N MET A 2 -18.06 -17.51 -0.36
CA MET A 2 -16.66 -17.60 -0.84
C MET A 2 -16.31 -16.63 -2.00
N ALA A 3 -17.20 -16.50 -3.00
CA ALA A 3 -16.98 -15.62 -4.15
C ALA A 3 -16.84 -14.13 -3.76
N TRP A 4 -17.62 -13.67 -2.77
CA TRP A 4 -17.55 -12.29 -2.28
C TRP A 4 -16.26 -12.01 -1.52
N VAL A 5 -15.75 -12.99 -0.76
CA VAL A 5 -14.47 -12.90 -0.06
C VAL A 5 -13.31 -12.80 -1.04
N LEU A 6 -13.31 -13.64 -2.08
CA LEU A 6 -12.31 -13.59 -3.15
C LEU A 6 -12.36 -12.27 -3.91
N LEU A 7 -13.56 -11.78 -4.24
CA LEU A 7 -13.74 -10.49 -4.90
C LEU A 7 -13.20 -9.34 -4.03
N LEU A 8 -13.50 -9.33 -2.73
CA LEU A 8 -13.00 -8.33 -1.79
C LEU A 8 -11.47 -8.37 -1.69
N ALA A 9 -10.86 -9.55 -1.60
CA ALA A 9 -9.41 -9.70 -1.56
C ALA A 9 -8.75 -9.19 -2.85
N VAL A 10 -9.34 -9.49 -4.02
CA VAL A 10 -8.87 -8.97 -5.31
C VAL A 10 -8.99 -7.45 -5.38
N LEU A 11 -10.09 -6.86 -4.91
CA LEU A 11 -10.26 -5.40 -4.88
C LEU A 11 -9.24 -4.72 -3.96
N LEU A 12 -8.99 -5.29 -2.78
CA LEU A 12 -7.96 -4.79 -1.86
C LEU A 12 -6.57 -4.85 -2.48
N TRP A 13 -6.25 -5.95 -3.16
CA TRP A 13 -4.97 -6.13 -3.86
C TRP A 13 -4.81 -5.16 -5.03
N LEU A 14 -5.84 -5.02 -5.88
CA LEU A 14 -5.85 -4.08 -7.01
C LEU A 14 -5.72 -2.64 -6.55
N GLY A 15 -6.46 -2.25 -5.51
CA GLY A 15 -6.35 -0.94 -4.91
C GLY A 15 -4.94 -0.70 -4.36
N TRP A 16 -4.32 -1.73 -3.77
CA TRP A 16 -2.96 -1.61 -3.28
C TRP A 16 -1.94 -1.37 -4.40
N ALA A 17 -2.03 -2.18 -5.46
CA ALA A 17 -1.18 -2.06 -6.65
C ALA A 17 -1.34 -0.69 -7.31
N TYR A 18 -2.58 -0.20 -7.43
CA TYR A 18 -2.86 1.12 -7.99
C TYR A 18 -2.24 2.26 -7.17
N LEU A 19 -2.38 2.22 -5.84
CA LEU A 19 -1.81 3.24 -4.96
C LEU A 19 -0.27 3.25 -5.00
N LEU A 20 0.36 2.08 -5.07
CA LEU A 20 1.81 1.93 -5.23
C LEU A 20 2.27 2.48 -6.57
N TYR A 21 1.58 2.14 -7.66
CA TYR A 21 1.87 2.67 -9.00
C TYR A 21 1.80 4.20 -9.02
N ARG A 22 0.70 4.77 -8.52
CA ARG A 22 0.52 6.22 -8.46
C ARG A 22 1.62 6.89 -7.63
N LEU A 23 2.04 6.26 -6.52
CA LEU A 23 3.05 6.82 -5.62
C LEU A 23 4.39 6.83 -6.33
N HIS A 24 4.71 5.74 -7.01
CA HIS A 24 5.94 5.61 -7.78
C HIS A 24 6.03 6.66 -8.90
N VAL A 25 4.96 6.84 -9.68
CA VAL A 25 4.91 7.86 -10.74
C VAL A 25 5.09 9.27 -10.16
N ALA A 26 4.42 9.57 -9.05
CA ALA A 26 4.55 10.87 -8.41
C ALA A 26 5.94 11.08 -7.79
N LEU A 27 6.53 10.04 -7.23
CA LEU A 27 7.88 10.08 -6.67
C LEU A 27 8.94 10.22 -7.77
N GLU A 28 8.82 9.50 -8.88
CA GLU A 28 9.72 9.62 -10.04
C GLU A 28 9.74 11.04 -10.61
N ALA A 29 8.60 11.73 -10.60
CA ALA A 29 8.50 13.13 -11.02
C ALA A 29 9.17 14.13 -10.05
N ILE A 30 9.25 13.80 -8.76
CA ILE A 30 9.80 14.68 -7.71
C ILE A 30 11.28 14.39 -7.46
N ASP A 31 11.60 13.12 -7.28
CA ASP A 31 12.92 12.59 -6.95
C ASP A 31 13.14 11.24 -7.67
N PRO A 32 13.68 11.27 -8.90
CA PRO A 32 13.91 10.06 -9.68
C PRO A 32 14.97 9.16 -9.05
N VAL A 33 15.90 9.73 -8.26
CA VAL A 33 16.95 8.96 -7.57
C VAL A 33 16.32 8.14 -6.45
N LEU A 34 15.50 8.76 -5.60
CA LEU A 34 14.77 8.07 -4.54
C LEU A 34 13.78 7.05 -5.12
N SER A 35 13.15 7.36 -6.26
CA SER A 35 12.28 6.40 -6.97
C SER A 35 13.06 5.17 -7.45
N ALA A 36 14.26 5.35 -7.99
CA ALA A 36 15.13 4.25 -8.40
C ALA A 36 15.63 3.41 -7.21
N GLU A 37 15.93 4.05 -6.08
CA GLU A 37 16.31 3.37 -4.83
C GLU A 37 15.15 2.53 -4.24
N ILE A 38 13.93 3.04 -4.32
CA ILE A 38 12.71 2.32 -3.89
C ILE A 38 12.37 1.20 -4.88
N GLY A 39 12.77 1.35 -6.15
CA GLY A 39 12.49 0.38 -7.20
C GLY A 39 11.05 0.46 -7.70
N ARG A 40 10.82 -0.13 -8.88
CA ARG A 40 9.51 -0.12 -9.53
C ARG A 40 8.52 -1.03 -8.80
N PRO A 41 7.23 -0.64 -8.70
CA PRO A 41 6.19 -1.50 -8.17
C PRO A 41 6.07 -2.72 -9.07
N SER A 42 6.43 -3.90 -8.57
CA SER A 42 6.25 -5.16 -9.27
C SER A 42 4.96 -5.85 -8.78
N PRO A 43 4.15 -6.42 -9.68
CA PRO A 43 2.98 -7.20 -9.28
C PRO A 43 3.35 -8.44 -8.44
N PHE A 44 4.62 -8.87 -8.53
CA PHE A 44 5.15 -10.06 -7.86
C PHE A 44 5.86 -9.77 -6.53
N TRP A 45 5.68 -8.59 -5.92
CA TRP A 45 6.28 -8.25 -4.63
C TRP A 45 7.76 -8.67 -4.57
N THR A 46 8.59 -8.07 -5.43
CA THR A 46 10.03 -8.35 -5.41
C THR A 46 10.59 -8.09 -4.01
N PRO A 47 11.31 -9.06 -3.42
CA PRO A 47 11.59 -9.10 -2.00
C PRO A 47 12.42 -7.90 -1.51
N PHE A 48 11.82 -7.13 -0.61
CA PHE A 48 12.42 -6.48 0.57
C PHE A 48 13.48 -5.36 0.45
N TRP A 49 14.14 -5.10 -0.69
CA TRP A 49 15.18 -4.06 -0.72
C TRP A 49 14.63 -2.62 -0.76
N GLY A 50 13.66 -2.34 -1.62
CA GLY A 50 13.00 -1.02 -1.70
C GLY A 50 11.82 -0.84 -0.74
N HIS A 51 11.29 -1.94 -0.20
CA HIS A 51 10.08 -1.97 0.61
C HIS A 51 10.26 -1.21 1.94
N ARG A 52 11.43 -1.28 2.57
CA ARG A 52 11.71 -0.58 3.82
C ARG A 52 11.67 0.94 3.64
N ARG A 53 12.34 1.45 2.62
CA ARG A 53 12.42 2.90 2.35
C ARG A 53 11.08 3.46 1.89
N LEU A 54 10.33 2.66 1.14
CA LEU A 54 8.92 2.92 0.83
C LEU A 54 8.05 3.00 2.08
N ILE A 55 8.17 2.05 3.02
CA ILE A 55 7.44 2.08 4.29
C ILE A 55 7.83 3.31 5.11
N GLU A 56 9.13 3.62 5.21
CA GLU A 56 9.63 4.80 5.91
C GLU A 56 9.05 6.09 5.31
N LEU A 57 9.05 6.21 3.98
CA LEU A 57 8.41 7.32 3.26
C LEU A 57 6.91 7.38 3.60
N ILE A 58 6.18 6.27 3.42
CA ILE A 58 4.75 6.23 3.70
C ILE A 58 4.47 6.54 5.17
N ARG A 59 5.33 6.20 6.12
CA ARG A 59 5.14 6.46 7.56
C ARG A 59 5.55 7.86 8.01
N ARG A 60 6.35 8.61 7.23
CA ARG A 60 6.85 9.92 7.64
C ARG A 60 5.72 10.91 7.99
N PRO A 61 5.66 11.43 9.23
CA PRO A 61 4.62 12.37 9.65
C PRO A 61 4.80 13.77 9.06
N ASP A 62 6.04 14.12 8.72
CA ASP A 62 6.52 15.41 8.21
C ASP A 62 6.50 15.52 6.68
N LEU A 63 5.93 14.53 5.99
CA LEU A 63 5.79 14.53 4.53
C LEU A 63 5.12 15.80 3.99
N GLY A 64 4.33 16.53 4.79
CA GLY A 64 3.67 17.78 4.39
C GLY A 64 4.61 18.98 4.26
N SER A 65 5.88 18.85 4.63
CA SER A 65 6.91 19.88 4.49
C SER A 65 8.10 19.35 3.68
N GLY A 66 8.58 20.15 2.73
CA GLY A 66 9.74 19.80 1.90
C GLY A 66 9.38 19.26 0.50
N PRO A 67 10.35 18.70 -0.23
CA PRO A 67 10.20 18.34 -1.65
C PRO A 67 9.15 17.26 -1.90
N CYS A 68 8.86 16.41 -0.90
CA CYS A 68 7.85 15.37 -0.99
C CYS A 68 6.45 15.78 -0.50
N ALA A 69 6.21 17.08 -0.21
CA ALA A 69 4.88 17.61 0.15
C ALA A 69 3.71 17.14 -0.73
N PRO A 70 3.85 17.04 -2.06
CA PRO A 70 2.78 16.55 -2.93
C PRO A 70 2.38 15.09 -2.65
N LEU A 71 3.27 14.28 -2.07
CA LEU A 71 3.02 12.87 -1.73
C LEU A 71 2.28 12.70 -0.40
N ALA A 72 2.16 13.74 0.42
CA ALA A 72 1.56 13.64 1.75
C ALA A 72 0.09 13.19 1.73
N GLY A 73 -0.68 13.63 0.73
CA GLY A 73 -2.06 13.17 0.51
C GLY A 73 -2.11 11.69 0.17
N GLN A 74 -1.22 11.26 -0.71
CA GLN A 74 -1.15 9.87 -1.14
C GLN A 74 -0.67 8.94 -0.04
N ALA A 75 0.37 9.31 0.71
CA ALA A 75 0.83 8.55 1.86
C ALA A 75 -0.27 8.37 2.92
N ARG A 76 -1.10 9.41 3.17
CA ARG A 76 -2.27 9.29 4.05
C ARG A 76 -3.29 8.29 3.53
N LEU A 77 -3.62 8.33 2.24
CA LEU A 77 -4.53 7.39 1.61
C LEU A 77 -4.00 5.95 1.70
N MET A 78 -2.70 5.76 1.46
CA MET A 78 -2.04 4.46 1.62
C MET A 78 -2.13 3.95 3.06
N ARG A 79 -1.88 4.80 4.08
CA ARG A 79 -2.07 4.40 5.49
C ARG A 79 -3.50 3.96 5.77
N ALA A 80 -4.49 4.72 5.29
CA ALA A 80 -5.90 4.36 5.45
C ALA A 80 -6.24 3.03 4.76
N TRP A 81 -5.73 2.81 3.55
CA TRP A 81 -5.90 1.56 2.81
C TRP A 81 -5.26 0.36 3.52
N ALA A 82 -4.08 0.55 4.13
CA ALA A 82 -3.41 -0.46 4.94
C ALA A 82 -4.26 -0.86 6.16
N VAL A 83 -4.84 0.12 6.86
CA VAL A 83 -5.75 -0.13 7.99
C VAL A 83 -7.01 -0.84 7.52
N ALA A 84 -7.63 -0.41 6.42
CA ALA A 84 -8.81 -1.07 5.86
C ALA A 84 -8.53 -2.52 5.48
N THR A 85 -7.40 -2.77 4.82
CA THR A 85 -6.94 -4.13 4.48
C THR A 85 -6.78 -4.98 5.75
N LEU A 86 -6.12 -4.46 6.78
CA LEU A 86 -5.94 -5.16 8.05
C LEU A 86 -7.28 -5.51 8.72
N LEU A 87 -8.20 -4.55 8.79
CA LEU A 87 -9.53 -4.75 9.37
C LEU A 87 -10.32 -5.82 8.62
N VAL A 88 -10.29 -5.79 7.29
CA VAL A 88 -10.93 -6.81 6.45
C VAL A 88 -10.28 -8.17 6.68
N THR A 89 -8.95 -8.27 6.72
CA THR A 89 -8.25 -9.53 6.98
C THR A 89 -8.62 -10.11 8.35
N VAL A 90 -8.63 -9.29 9.39
CA VAL A 90 -9.04 -9.71 10.75
C VAL A 90 -10.49 -10.18 10.76
N TRP A 91 -11.39 -9.44 10.10
CA TRP A 91 -12.80 -9.82 9.98
C TRP A 91 -13.00 -11.15 9.24
N LEU A 92 -12.27 -11.38 8.15
CA LEU A 92 -12.29 -12.64 7.40
C LEU A 92 -11.76 -13.82 8.24
N LEU A 93 -10.70 -13.61 9.02
CA LEU A 93 -10.16 -14.63 9.93
C LEU A 93 -11.16 -14.98 11.03
N TRP A 94 -11.87 -13.98 11.56
CA TRP A 94 -12.90 -14.17 12.57
C TRP A 94 -14.09 -14.96 12.02
N LEU A 95 -14.61 -14.59 10.84
CA LEU A 95 -15.66 -15.34 10.12
C LEU A 95 -15.25 -16.78 9.82
N GLY A 96 -14.00 -16.99 9.42
CA GLY A 96 -13.45 -18.33 9.18
C GLY A 96 -13.41 -19.19 10.44
N ARG A 97 -13.19 -18.57 11.61
CA ARG A 97 -13.21 -19.26 12.90
C ARG A 97 -14.60 -19.77 13.26
N ASP A 98 -15.63 -18.94 13.06
CA ASP A 98 -17.02 -19.28 13.42
C ASP A 98 -17.65 -20.31 12.47
N LEU A 99 -17.08 -20.52 11.28
CA LEU A 99 -17.51 -21.56 10.32
C LEU A 99 -16.86 -22.93 10.56
N LEU A 100 -15.78 -22.98 11.36
CA LEU A 100 -15.02 -24.20 11.68
C LEU A 100 -15.28 -24.72 13.10
N ALA A 101 -16.06 -23.98 13.90
CA ALA A 101 -16.50 -24.35 15.24
C ALA A 101 -17.94 -24.86 15.23
#